data_AF-A0A955F1Z1-F1
#
_entry.id   AF-A0A955F1Z1-F1
#
_cell.length_a   1.000
_cell.length_b   1.000
_cell.length_c   1.000
_cell.angle_alpha   90.00
_cell.angle_beta   90.00
_cell.angle_gamma   90.00
#
_symmetry.space_group_name_H-M   'P 1'
#
loop_
_entity.id
_entity.type
_entity.pdbx_description
1 polymer ?
#
loop_
_entity_poly.entity_id
_entity_poly.type
_entity_poly.pdbx_seq_one_letter_code
_entity_poly.pdbx_strand_id
1 'polypeptide(L)'
;TGVAYLGVVAKSQKTKEWRTEEVLAGAFLESKNHDAAELWWDSTRALHTQFSLGRGAISAGNWQDDVFPPALRFVFTLTEEGLAAGDAVVLGDLTVGQRNLRISDPELFADLESGEAAAMRLGDEWVEVQQVDGRELKVRRGIRQTRGLRHPAGTPVVVGRSFQRTIAIPAYRSWFRGPGEQGR
;
A
#
# COMPACT_ATOMS: atom_id res chain seq x y z
N THR A 1 -14.10 -3.31 16.56
CA THR A 1 -13.15 -3.40 15.43
C THR A 1 -12.77 -2.02 14.95
N GLY A 2 -11.49 -1.71 14.84
CA GLY A 2 -10.96 -0.41 14.39
C GLY A 2 -10.33 -0.49 13.00
N VAL A 3 -10.25 0.66 12.30
CA VAL A 3 -9.48 0.78 11.06
C VAL A 3 -8.05 1.15 11.41
N ALA A 4 -7.09 0.25 11.18
CA ALA A 4 -5.68 0.50 11.42
C ALA A 4 -4.96 1.11 10.22
N TYR A 5 -5.46 0.82 9.01
CA TYR A 5 -4.91 1.35 7.77
C TYR A 5 -5.98 1.49 6.70
N LEU A 6 -5.86 2.57 5.92
CA LEU A 6 -6.59 2.82 4.69
C LEU A 6 -5.59 3.24 3.61
N GLY A 7 -5.46 2.42 2.57
CA GLY A 7 -4.71 2.73 1.36
C GLY A 7 -5.65 2.88 0.18
N VAL A 8 -5.31 3.78 -0.75
CA VAL A 8 -6.04 3.93 -2.02
C VAL A 8 -5.02 3.93 -3.15
N VAL A 9 -5.28 3.12 -4.17
CA VAL A 9 -4.54 3.17 -5.44
C VAL A 9 -5.53 3.32 -6.59
N ALA A 10 -5.10 3.99 -7.65
CA ALA A 10 -5.91 4.33 -8.80
C ALA A 10 -5.49 3.52 -10.03
N LYS A 11 -6.46 3.05 -10.80
CA LYS A 11 -6.18 2.47 -12.12
C LYS A 11 -5.89 3.61 -13.10
N SER A 12 -4.81 3.49 -13.88
CA SER A 12 -4.55 4.36 -15.04
C SER A 12 -4.65 3.56 -16.34
N GLN A 13 -4.64 4.25 -17.48
CA GLN A 13 -4.60 3.61 -18.80
C GLN A 13 -3.34 2.77 -19.05
N LYS A 14 -2.30 2.94 -18.22
CA LYS A 14 -1.10 2.14 -18.28
C LYS A 14 -1.19 0.91 -17.38
N THR A 15 -2.06 0.92 -16.36
CA THR A 15 -2.27 -0.19 -15.42
C THR A 15 -2.79 -1.45 -16.12
N LYS A 16 -1.95 -2.48 -16.19
CA LYS A 16 -2.29 -3.83 -16.63
C LYS A 16 -2.74 -4.69 -15.46
N GLU A 17 -2.04 -4.56 -14.34
CA GLU A 17 -2.31 -5.25 -13.09
C GLU A 17 -2.26 -4.27 -11.93
N TRP A 18 -3.02 -4.50 -10.87
CA TRP A 18 -3.07 -3.56 -9.75
C TRP A 18 -1.77 -3.53 -8.95
N ARG A 19 -1.16 -4.70 -8.71
CA ARG A 19 0.05 -4.89 -7.89
C ARG A 19 -0.01 -4.10 -6.57
N THR A 20 -1.17 -4.14 -5.92
CA THR A 20 -1.55 -3.24 -4.81
C THR A 20 -0.52 -3.23 -3.69
N GLU A 21 -0.12 -4.40 -3.20
CA GLU A 21 0.81 -4.50 -2.06
C GLU A 21 2.20 -3.99 -2.41
N GLU A 22 2.66 -4.25 -3.64
CA GLU A 22 3.94 -3.73 -4.13
C GLU A 22 3.90 -2.18 -4.24
N VAL A 23 2.80 -1.61 -4.74
CA VAL A 23 2.57 -0.15 -4.83
C VAL A 23 2.55 0.48 -3.43
N LEU A 24 1.76 -0.08 -2.53
CA LEU A 24 1.65 0.44 -1.16
C LEU A 24 2.94 0.26 -0.37
N ALA A 25 3.73 -0.78 -0.66
CA ALA A 25 5.04 -0.96 -0.08
C ALA A 25 6.14 -0.09 -0.70
N GLY A 26 5.81 0.78 -1.66
CA GLY A 26 6.73 1.74 -2.25
C GLY A 26 7.66 1.17 -3.32
N ALA A 27 7.45 -0.07 -3.79
CA ALA A 27 8.32 -0.74 -4.75
C ALA A 27 8.42 -0.02 -6.12
N PHE A 28 7.43 0.81 -6.47
CA PHE A 28 7.38 1.52 -7.76
C PHE A 28 7.67 3.02 -7.67
N LEU A 29 8.03 3.55 -6.49
CA LEU A 29 8.49 4.95 -6.42
C LEU A 29 9.83 5.12 -7.17
N GLU A 30 10.59 4.04 -7.37
CA GLU A 30 11.87 4.05 -8.07
C GLU A 30 11.82 3.48 -9.49
N SER A 31 10.84 2.61 -9.80
CA SER A 31 10.75 2.00 -11.13
C SER A 31 9.76 2.75 -12.02
N LYS A 32 10.19 3.15 -13.22
CA LYS A 32 9.33 3.71 -14.28
C LYS A 32 8.36 2.67 -14.87
N ASN A 33 8.11 1.55 -14.17
CA ASN A 33 7.17 0.54 -14.59
C ASN A 33 5.75 1.05 -14.32
N HIS A 34 5.15 1.63 -15.36
CA HIS A 34 3.82 2.22 -15.31
C HIS A 34 2.69 1.18 -15.52
N ASP A 35 2.97 -0.11 -15.44
CA ASP A 35 1.96 -1.15 -15.63
C ASP A 35 1.21 -1.54 -14.34
N ALA A 36 1.63 -1.00 -13.20
CA ALA A 36 0.96 -1.11 -11.91
C ALA A 36 -0.13 -0.04 -11.71
N ALA A 37 -0.84 -0.08 -10.58
CA ALA A 37 -1.73 0.99 -10.15
C ALA A 37 -0.95 2.24 -9.70
N GLU A 38 -1.58 3.41 -9.83
CA GLU A 38 -1.02 4.68 -9.40
C GLU A 38 -1.30 4.91 -7.91
N LEU A 39 -0.25 5.23 -7.15
CA LEU A 39 -0.40 5.69 -5.77
C LEU A 39 -0.90 7.14 -5.70
N TRP A 40 -0.53 7.95 -6.69
CA TRP A 40 -0.83 9.36 -6.77
C TRP A 40 -1.66 9.64 -8.02
N TRP A 41 -2.77 10.33 -7.86
CA TRP A 41 -3.60 10.76 -8.97
C TRP A 41 -3.67 12.29 -9.02
N ASP A 42 -3.32 12.85 -10.17
CA ASP A 42 -3.47 14.28 -10.43
C ASP A 42 -4.38 14.47 -11.64
N SER A 43 -5.65 14.76 -11.39
CA SER A 43 -6.63 14.90 -12.46
C SER A 43 -6.26 15.99 -13.46
N THR A 44 -5.59 17.06 -13.02
CA THR A 44 -5.14 18.17 -13.89
C THR A 44 -3.91 17.81 -14.73
N ARG A 45 -3.22 16.72 -14.37
CA ARG A 45 -1.95 16.26 -14.96
C ARG A 45 -0.83 17.30 -14.89
N ALA A 46 -0.96 18.32 -14.06
CA ALA A 46 -0.10 19.49 -14.15
C ALA A 46 0.98 19.56 -13.08
N LEU A 47 0.72 19.00 -11.91
CA LEU A 47 1.46 19.27 -10.68
C LEU A 47 2.24 18.07 -10.17
N HIS A 48 1.69 16.86 -10.31
CA HIS A 48 2.29 15.68 -9.68
C HIS A 48 3.30 14.98 -10.58
N THR A 49 4.60 15.12 -10.27
CA THR A 49 5.69 14.57 -11.09
C THR A 49 5.74 13.05 -11.14
N GLN A 50 5.21 12.37 -10.11
CA GLN A 50 5.15 10.91 -10.07
C GLN A 50 3.91 10.34 -10.78
N PHE A 51 2.97 11.19 -11.21
CA PHE A 51 1.77 10.72 -11.90
C PHE A 51 2.11 10.37 -13.35
N SER A 52 1.86 9.12 -13.75
CA SER A 52 2.34 8.61 -15.04
C SER A 52 1.75 9.30 -16.29
N LEU A 53 0.67 10.05 -16.12
CA LEU A 53 0.01 10.80 -17.20
C LEU A 53 0.34 12.29 -17.18
N GLY A 54 1.25 12.75 -16.31
CA GLY A 54 1.64 14.15 -16.19
C GLY A 54 1.97 14.82 -17.54
N ARG A 55 1.40 16.01 -17.76
CA ARG A 55 1.66 16.93 -18.89
C ARG A 55 2.39 18.21 -18.46
N GLY A 56 2.54 18.43 -17.16
CA GLY A 56 3.19 19.60 -16.59
C GLY A 56 2.27 20.84 -16.57
N ALA A 57 2.83 21.96 -16.09
CA ALA A 57 2.07 23.14 -15.69
C ALA A 57 1.09 23.70 -16.75
N ILE A 58 1.38 23.50 -18.04
CA ILE A 58 0.51 23.95 -19.15
C ILE A 58 -0.90 23.33 -19.09
N SER A 59 -1.03 22.14 -18.49
CA SER A 59 -2.27 21.40 -18.34
C SER A 59 -3.18 21.97 -17.24
N ALA A 60 -2.64 22.77 -16.31
CA ALA A 60 -3.35 23.18 -15.08
C ALA A 60 -4.64 23.97 -15.35
N GLY A 61 -4.67 24.76 -16.42
CA GLY A 61 -5.84 25.56 -16.82
C GLY A 61 -6.66 24.95 -17.94
N ASN A 62 -6.26 23.78 -18.47
CA ASN A 62 -6.90 23.16 -19.62
C ASN A 62 -7.78 21.98 -19.18
N TRP A 63 -9.07 22.24 -18.94
CA TRP A 63 -10.05 21.21 -18.56
C TRP A 63 -10.20 20.06 -19.57
N GLN A 64 -9.73 20.22 -20.81
CA GLN A 64 -9.71 19.14 -21.80
C GLN A 64 -8.63 18.10 -21.53
N ASP A 65 -7.59 18.49 -20.80
CA ASP A 65 -6.51 17.60 -20.41
C ASP A 65 -6.87 16.78 -19.17
N ASP A 66 -7.93 17.17 -18.44
CA ASP A 66 -8.34 16.50 -17.21
C ASP A 66 -8.64 15.00 -17.41
N VAL A 67 -8.17 14.20 -16.47
CA VAL A 67 -8.36 12.74 -16.46
C VAL A 67 -8.86 12.26 -15.10
N PHE A 68 -9.75 11.27 -15.13
CA PHE A 68 -10.26 10.61 -13.93
C PHE A 68 -9.89 9.13 -13.99
N PRO A 69 -9.59 8.49 -12.84
CA PRO A 69 -9.31 7.07 -12.83
C PRO A 69 -10.60 6.30 -13.07
N PRO A 70 -10.64 5.27 -13.94
CA PRO A 70 -11.83 4.46 -14.15
C PRO A 70 -12.18 3.58 -12.95
N ALA A 71 -11.24 3.36 -12.03
CA ALA A 71 -11.47 2.59 -10.82
C ALA A 71 -10.46 3.00 -9.73
N LEU A 72 -10.91 2.90 -8.49
CA LEU A 72 -10.06 2.96 -7.30
C LEU A 72 -10.08 1.61 -6.61
N ARG A 73 -8.95 1.23 -6.05
CA ARG A 73 -8.85 0.09 -5.16
C ARG A 73 -8.49 0.58 -3.78
N PHE A 74 -9.37 0.26 -2.85
CA PHE A 74 -9.22 0.54 -1.43
C PHE A 74 -8.63 -0.70 -0.76
N VAL A 75 -7.64 -0.48 0.10
CA VAL A 75 -7.07 -1.48 0.99
C VAL A 75 -7.38 -1.06 2.41
N PHE A 76 -8.12 -1.89 3.12
CA PHE A 76 -8.43 -1.67 4.53
C PHE A 76 -7.68 -2.71 5.34
N THR A 77 -7.08 -2.29 6.45
CA THR A 77 -6.65 -3.21 7.50
C THR A 77 -7.46 -2.95 8.74
N LEU A 78 -8.20 -3.97 9.17
CA LEU A 78 -9.00 -3.92 10.37
C LEU A 78 -8.29 -4.65 11.50
N THR A 79 -8.34 -4.07 12.69
CA THR A 79 -7.87 -4.71 13.92
C THR A 79 -9.08 -5.08 14.77
N GLU A 80 -9.10 -6.29 15.30
CA GLU A 80 -10.11 -6.66 16.29
C GLU A 80 -9.93 -5.80 17.54
N GLU A 81 -11.05 -5.45 18.19
CA GLU A 81 -10.99 -4.85 19.52
C GLU A 81 -10.39 -5.90 20.47
N GLY A 82 -9.25 -5.59 21.09
CA GLY A 82 -8.45 -6.54 21.87
C GLY A 82 -7.10 -6.83 21.23
N LEU A 83 -7.03 -7.11 19.93
CA LEU A 83 -5.76 -7.29 19.19
C LEU A 83 -5.03 -5.96 18.89
N ALA A 84 -5.77 -4.85 18.89
CA ALA A 84 -5.17 -3.52 18.97
C ALA A 84 -4.44 -3.25 20.31
N ALA A 85 -4.58 -4.14 21.31
CA ALA A 85 -3.99 -4.02 22.65
C ALA A 85 -2.78 -4.95 22.91
N GLY A 86 -2.21 -5.58 21.87
CA GLY A 86 -0.80 -5.97 21.86
C GLY A 86 -0.33 -6.98 22.91
N ASP A 87 -0.82 -8.21 22.89
CA ASP A 87 -0.19 -9.30 23.66
C ASP A 87 1.23 -9.61 23.13
N ALA A 88 1.49 -9.32 21.85
CA ALA A 88 2.82 -9.39 21.29
C ALA A 88 3.59 -8.07 21.42
N VAL A 89 4.86 -8.21 21.81
CA VAL A 89 5.83 -7.11 21.87
C VAL A 89 7.11 -7.49 21.17
N VAL A 90 7.83 -6.46 20.71
CA VAL A 90 9.20 -6.58 20.22
C VAL A 90 10.14 -7.01 21.36
N LEU A 91 10.91 -8.09 21.20
CA LEU A 91 11.76 -8.66 22.26
C LEU A 91 13.17 -8.03 22.37
N GLY A 92 13.52 -7.07 21.52
CA GLY A 92 14.81 -6.40 21.53
C GLY A 92 14.80 -5.14 20.68
N ASP A 93 15.71 -4.21 20.97
CA ASP A 93 15.75 -2.94 20.22
C ASP A 93 15.93 -3.19 18.72
N LEU A 94 15.07 -2.55 17.94
CA LEU A 94 15.06 -2.62 16.48
C LEU A 94 15.56 -1.29 15.93
N THR A 95 16.69 -1.33 15.22
CA THR A 95 17.22 -0.13 14.54
C THR A 95 16.56 0.10 13.17
N VAL A 96 16.69 1.30 12.60
CA VAL A 96 15.99 1.72 11.36
C VAL A 96 16.23 0.77 10.18
N GLY A 97 17.47 0.30 9.99
CA GLY A 97 17.83 -0.58 8.87
C GLY A 97 17.71 -2.07 9.15
N GLN A 98 17.38 -2.45 10.38
CA GLN A 98 17.35 -3.84 10.80
C GLN A 98 16.12 -4.55 10.23
N ARG A 99 16.37 -5.72 9.62
CA ARG A 99 15.38 -6.53 8.92
C ARG A 99 15.02 -7.83 9.63
N ASN A 100 15.70 -8.12 10.74
CA ASN A 100 15.37 -9.24 11.59
C ASN A 100 14.79 -8.68 12.90
N LEU A 101 13.55 -9.05 13.17
CA LEU A 101 12.80 -8.63 14.34
C LEU A 101 12.47 -9.86 15.18
N ARG A 102 12.52 -9.75 16.50
CA ARG A 102 12.04 -10.81 17.39
C ARG A 102 10.79 -10.36 18.12
N ILE A 103 9.78 -11.21 18.21
CA ILE A 103 8.52 -10.90 18.92
C ILE A 103 8.16 -11.98 19.96
N SER A 104 7.36 -11.62 20.95
CA SER A 104 6.97 -12.53 22.04
C SER A 104 6.04 -13.65 21.59
N ASP A 105 5.15 -13.37 20.63
CA ASP A 105 4.15 -14.30 20.13
C ASP A 105 4.10 -14.33 18.58
N PRO A 106 4.80 -15.29 17.95
CA PRO A 106 4.79 -15.44 16.49
C PRO A 106 3.53 -16.12 15.95
N GLU A 107 2.70 -16.72 16.80
CA GLU A 107 1.46 -17.41 16.37
C GLU A 107 0.42 -16.41 15.83
N LEU A 108 0.58 -15.11 16.11
CA LEU A 108 -0.17 -14.03 15.46
C LEU A 108 -0.11 -14.06 13.93
N PHE A 109 0.88 -14.76 13.37
CA PHE A 109 1.08 -14.91 11.93
C PHE A 109 0.77 -16.33 11.42
N ALA A 110 0.30 -17.25 12.26
CA ALA A 110 0.03 -18.64 11.88
C ALA A 110 -1.15 -18.77 10.90
N ASP A 111 -2.16 -17.90 11.02
CA ASP A 111 -3.37 -17.90 10.20
C ASP A 111 -3.24 -17.07 8.91
N LEU A 112 -2.07 -16.52 8.61
CA LEU A 112 -1.87 -15.78 7.38
C LEU A 112 -1.84 -16.76 6.21
N GLU A 113 -2.95 -16.82 5.47
CA GLU A 113 -3.05 -17.63 4.25
C GLU A 113 -1.94 -17.24 3.26
N SER A 114 -1.42 -18.24 2.54
CA SER A 114 -0.43 -18.01 1.49
C SER A 114 -0.98 -17.03 0.44
N GLY A 115 -0.35 -15.86 0.32
CA GLY A 115 -0.70 -14.84 -0.66
C GLY A 115 -1.23 -13.53 -0.06
N GLU A 116 -1.59 -13.49 1.23
CA GLU A 116 -1.80 -12.22 1.93
C GLU A 116 -0.47 -11.66 2.42
N ALA A 117 -0.18 -10.39 2.09
CA ALA A 117 0.98 -9.71 2.64
C ALA A 117 0.76 -9.50 4.15
N ALA A 118 1.42 -10.37 4.92
CA ALA A 118 1.52 -10.30 6.36
C ALA A 118 2.08 -8.95 6.80
N ALA A 119 1.25 -8.05 7.34
CA ALA A 119 1.70 -6.73 7.76
C ALA A 119 1.34 -6.48 9.22
N MET A 120 2.27 -5.89 9.95
CA MET A 120 2.09 -5.44 11.33
C MET A 120 2.45 -3.97 11.45
N ARG A 121 1.91 -3.33 12.48
CA ARG A 121 2.23 -1.97 12.85
C ARG A 121 3.02 -1.95 14.16
N LEU A 122 4.12 -1.21 14.16
CA LEU A 122 4.98 -0.92 15.32
C LEU A 122 4.97 0.60 15.51
N GLY A 123 4.25 1.11 16.52
CA GLY A 123 4.06 2.56 16.67
C GLY A 123 3.47 3.20 15.40
N ASP A 124 4.25 4.06 14.73
CA ASP A 124 3.86 4.74 13.48
C ASP A 124 4.43 4.10 12.21
N GLU A 125 5.07 2.94 12.33
CA GLU A 125 5.64 2.23 11.20
C GLU A 125 4.81 1.00 10.83
N TRP A 126 4.57 0.82 9.53
CA TRP A 126 4.10 -0.44 8.97
C TRP A 126 5.26 -1.29 8.48
N VAL A 127 5.21 -2.57 8.84
CA VAL A 127 6.25 -3.55 8.58
C VAL A 127 5.61 -4.77 7.92
N GLU A 128 6.15 -5.20 6.79
CA GLU A 128 5.77 -6.46 6.13
C GLU A 128 6.62 -7.60 6.68
N VAL A 129 5.98 -8.69 7.05
CA VAL A 129 6.61 -9.97 7.41
C VAL A 129 6.82 -10.77 6.15
N GLN A 130 8.08 -11.10 5.85
CA GLN A 130 8.48 -11.88 4.68
C GLN A 130 8.68 -13.36 5.02
N GLN A 131 9.10 -13.64 6.25
CA GLN A 131 9.36 -15.00 6.74
C GLN A 131 9.21 -15.03 8.26
N VAL A 132 8.68 -16.14 8.77
CA VAL A 132 8.58 -16.46 10.20
C VAL A 132 9.49 -17.66 10.47
N ASP A 133 10.39 -17.55 11.45
CA ASP A 133 11.24 -18.63 11.96
C ASP A 133 11.23 -18.62 13.49
N GLY A 134 10.30 -19.40 14.07
CA GLY A 134 10.00 -19.34 15.49
C GLY A 134 9.64 -17.91 15.90
N ARG A 135 10.41 -17.32 16.82
CA ARG A 135 10.20 -15.93 17.28
C ARG A 135 10.90 -14.87 16.43
N GLU A 136 11.70 -15.26 15.45
CA GLU A 136 12.41 -14.34 14.57
C GLU A 136 11.63 -14.16 13.26
N LEU A 137 11.46 -12.90 12.87
CA LEU A 137 10.76 -12.49 11.68
C LEU A 137 11.75 -11.78 10.76
N LYS A 138 11.79 -12.21 9.49
CA LYS A 138 12.42 -11.43 8.44
C LYS A 138 11.39 -10.44 7.91
N VAL A 139 11.74 -9.16 7.87
CA VAL A 139 10.80 -8.09 7.58
C VAL A 139 11.29 -7.09 6.54
N ARG A 140 10.34 -6.50 5.81
CA ARG A 140 10.52 -5.26 5.05
C ARG A 140 9.91 -4.09 5.83
N ARG A 141 10.74 -3.09 6.09
CA ARG A 141 10.46 -1.93 6.95
C ARG A 141 9.86 -0.77 6.15
N GLY A 142 9.08 0.10 6.81
CA GLY A 142 8.58 1.33 6.22
C GLY A 142 7.65 1.14 5.01
N ILE A 143 6.76 0.15 5.04
CA ILE A 143 5.76 -0.02 3.97
C ILE A 143 4.56 0.92 4.20
N ARG A 144 3.58 0.93 3.28
CA ARG A 144 2.32 1.68 3.42
C ARG A 144 2.53 3.17 3.70
N GLN A 145 3.46 3.76 2.94
CA GLN A 145 3.88 5.16 3.04
C GLN A 145 4.47 5.57 4.41
N THR A 146 4.87 4.61 5.25
CA THR A 146 5.63 4.88 6.47
C THR A 146 7.13 4.86 6.19
N ARG A 147 7.96 5.09 7.21
CA ARG A 147 9.42 5.00 7.13
C ARG A 147 9.93 4.05 8.20
N GLY A 148 11.09 3.44 7.97
CA GLY A 148 11.77 2.68 9.01
C GLY A 148 12.09 3.56 10.22
N LEU A 149 11.65 3.15 11.41
CA LEU A 149 11.90 3.85 12.67
C LEU A 149 12.75 3.00 13.62
N ARG A 150 13.25 3.59 14.69
CA ARG A 150 13.78 2.82 15.82
C ARG A 150 12.62 2.41 16.72
N HIS A 151 12.60 1.17 17.18
CA HIS A 151 11.62 0.68 18.15
C HIS A 151 12.35 0.04 19.33
N PRO A 152 12.10 0.47 20.59
CA PRO A 152 12.67 -0.19 21.76
C PRO A 152 12.05 -1.57 21.98
N ALA A 153 12.75 -2.42 22.73
CA ALA A 153 12.14 -3.63 23.30
C ALA A 153 10.86 -3.27 24.09
N GLY A 154 9.85 -4.12 24.00
CA GLY A 154 8.52 -3.88 24.56
C GLY A 154 7.57 -3.10 23.65
N THR A 155 8.01 -2.64 22.47
CA THR A 155 7.11 -1.98 21.50
C THR A 155 5.96 -2.92 21.14
N PRO A 156 4.69 -2.48 21.30
CA PRO A 156 3.54 -3.30 20.94
C PRO A 156 3.51 -3.63 19.45
N VAL A 157 3.15 -4.88 19.15
CA VAL A 157 2.91 -5.37 17.80
C VAL A 157 1.41 -5.37 17.56
N VAL A 158 0.97 -4.63 16.55
CA VAL A 158 -0.44 -4.62 16.14
C VAL A 158 -0.56 -5.32 14.80
N VAL A 159 -1.34 -6.40 14.76
CA VAL A 159 -1.70 -7.12 13.54
C VAL A 159 -3.15 -6.86 13.18
N GLY A 160 -3.45 -6.86 11.89
CA GLY A 160 -4.82 -6.71 11.42
C GLY A 160 -5.06 -7.47 10.13
N ARG A 161 -6.31 -7.79 9.86
CA ARG A 161 -6.73 -8.46 8.63
C ARG A 161 -6.93 -7.43 7.54
N SER A 162 -6.29 -7.67 6.39
CA SER A 162 -6.37 -6.76 5.26
C SER A 162 -7.38 -7.29 4.25
N PHE A 163 -8.20 -6.41 3.69
CA PHE A 163 -9.03 -6.76 2.54
C PHE A 163 -9.00 -5.63 1.52
N GLN A 164 -9.26 -5.99 0.27
CA GLN A 164 -9.25 -5.05 -0.85
C GLN A 164 -10.63 -4.95 -1.48
N ARG A 165 -11.07 -3.73 -1.78
CA ARG A 165 -12.31 -3.49 -2.54
C ARG A 165 -12.03 -2.57 -3.71
N THR A 166 -12.42 -2.99 -4.90
CA THR A 166 -12.34 -2.16 -6.10
C THR A 166 -13.68 -1.50 -6.35
N ILE A 167 -13.68 -0.18 -6.52
CA ILE A 167 -14.85 0.62 -6.87
C ILE A 167 -14.62 1.19 -8.27
N ALA A 168 -15.50 0.86 -9.20
CA ALA A 168 -15.53 1.49 -10.51
C ALA A 168 -16.00 2.94 -10.37
N ILE A 169 -15.30 3.87 -11.02
CA ILE A 169 -15.72 5.26 -11.10
C ILE A 169 -16.36 5.46 -12.47
N PRO A 170 -17.65 5.82 -12.52
CA PRO A 170 -18.30 6.20 -13.76
C PRO A 170 -17.74 7.55 -14.21
N ALA A 171 -16.65 7.52 -14.97
CA ALA A 171 -15.98 8.70 -15.49
C ALA A 171 -16.46 8.99 -16.92
N TYR A 172 -17.08 10.15 -17.14
CA TYR A 172 -17.55 10.61 -18.45
C TYR A 172 -16.40 10.94 -19.43
N ARG A 173 -15.15 11.02 -18.94
CA ARG A 173 -13.95 11.36 -19.71
C ARG A 173 -12.79 10.43 -19.39
N SER A 174 -13.03 9.14 -19.56
CA SER A 174 -11.92 8.20 -19.64
C SER A 174 -11.41 8.18 -21.08
N TRP A 175 -10.17 8.61 -21.33
CA TRP A 175 -9.46 8.32 -22.59
C TRP A 175 -9.22 6.81 -22.81
N PHE A 176 -9.78 5.97 -21.93
CA PHE A 176 -9.85 4.52 -22.07
C PHE A 176 -10.72 4.15 -23.26
N ARG A 177 -10.07 3.69 -24.32
CA ARG A 177 -10.70 2.80 -25.29
C ARG A 177 -10.71 1.40 -24.68
N GLY A 178 -11.88 0.76 -24.61
CA GLY A 178 -11.94 -0.64 -24.22
C GLY A 178 -11.10 -1.50 -25.17
N PRO A 179 -10.66 -2.71 -24.77
CA PRO A 179 -10.06 -3.66 -25.69
C PRO A 179 -11.10 -4.03 -26.77
N GLY A 180 -11.07 -3.33 -27.90
CA GLY A 180 -12.04 -3.47 -29.00
C GLY A 180 -12.39 -2.18 -29.73
N GLU A 181 -12.20 -1.01 -29.12
CA GLU A 181 -12.50 0.27 -29.77
C GLU A 181 -11.28 0.84 -30.50
N GLN A 182 -10.87 0.16 -31.58
CA GLN A 182 -9.98 0.77 -32.58
C GLN A 182 -10.82 1.31 -33.73
N GLY A 183 -10.94 2.65 -33.80
CA GLY A 183 -11.14 3.38 -35.05
C GLY A 183 -12.50 3.25 -35.72
N ARG A 184 -13.31 4.30 -35.61
CA ARG A 184 -13.99 4.87 -36.77
C ARG A 184 -13.55 6.32 -36.92
#